data_AF-A0A7S1F0V3-F1
#
_entry.id   AF-A0A7S1F0V3-F1
#
_cell.length_a   1.000
_cell.length_b   1.000
_cell.length_c   1.000
_cell.angle_alpha   90.00
_cell.angle_beta   90.00
_cell.angle_gamma   90.00
#
_symmetry.space_group_name_H-M   'P 1'
#
loop_
_entity.id
_entity.type
_entity.pdbx_description
1 polymer ?
#
loop_
_entity_poly.entity_id
_entity_poly.type
_entity_poly.pdbx_seq_one_letter_code
_entity_poly.pdbx_strand_id
1 'polypeptide(L)'
;MIYDLHWLIGPKLYEASWQQLQDNGFIARVRCVEVWCEMSKEFFSEYLRCVDSKDQHMQRALWTCNPNKLKACEYLIRLHEERGDKTIVFSDNIFILEEF
;
A
#
# COMPACT_ATOMS: atom_id res chain seq x y z
N MET A 1 20.76 -1.01 9.20
CA MET A 1 21.14 -2.26 9.89
C MET A 1 21.11 -1.99 11.39
N ILE A 2 20.45 -2.84 12.16
CA ILE A 2 20.40 -2.71 13.61
C ILE A 2 21.68 -3.37 14.16
N TYR A 3 22.78 -2.62 14.20
CA TYR A 3 24.09 -3.13 14.61
C TYR A 3 24.15 -3.53 16.09
N ASP A 4 23.31 -2.92 16.92
CA ASP A 4 23.26 -3.17 18.36
C ASP A 4 22.76 -4.57 18.71
N LEU A 5 22.01 -5.21 17.81
CA LEU A 5 21.40 -6.51 18.07
C LEU A 5 22.45 -7.62 18.20
N HIS A 6 23.57 -7.50 17.49
CA HIS A 6 24.64 -8.49 17.50
C HIS A 6 25.39 -8.55 18.83
N TRP A 7 25.55 -7.43 19.54
CA TRP A 7 26.20 -7.44 20.85
C TRP A 7 25.24 -7.89 21.96
N LEU A 8 23.95 -7.59 21.83
CA LEU A 8 22.92 -7.96 22.82
C LEU A 8 22.61 -9.45 22.83
N ILE A 9 22.49 -10.05 21.66
CA ILE A 9 21.92 -11.40 21.49
C ILE A 9 22.92 -12.36 20.81
N GLY A 10 23.89 -11.81 20.08
CA GLY A 10 24.85 -12.57 19.28
C GLY A 10 24.54 -12.52 17.77
N PRO A 11 25.39 -13.16 16.96
CA PRO A 11 25.26 -13.12 15.49
C PRO A 11 24.05 -13.93 15.01
N LYS A 12 23.44 -13.49 13.91
CA LYS A 12 22.37 -14.22 13.23
C LYS A 12 22.88 -15.55 12.67
N LEU A 13 22.39 -16.66 13.21
CA LEU A 13 22.86 -18.01 12.85
C LEU A 13 22.22 -18.58 11.58
N TYR A 14 20.95 -18.24 11.31
CA TYR A 14 20.22 -18.78 10.17
C TYR A 14 19.16 -17.80 9.66
N GLU A 15 19.00 -17.77 8.34
CA GLU A 15 17.92 -17.09 7.64
C GLU A 15 17.30 -18.04 6.63
N ALA A 16 16.01 -18.35 6.80
CA ALA A 16 15.31 -19.12 5.78
C ALA A 16 15.06 -18.24 4.55
N SER A 17 15.35 -18.78 3.37
CA SER A 17 15.04 -18.10 2.12
C SER A 17 13.54 -18.18 1.82
N TRP A 18 12.91 -17.01 1.64
CA TRP A 18 11.51 -16.90 1.25
C TRP A 18 11.21 -17.60 -0.08
N GLN A 19 12.14 -17.57 -1.04
CA GLN A 19 11.99 -18.22 -2.34
C GLN A 19 11.91 -19.75 -2.20
N GLN A 20 12.81 -20.34 -1.40
CA GLN A 20 12.80 -21.79 -1.18
C GLN A 20 11.54 -22.25 -0.44
N LEU A 21 11.04 -21.46 0.53
CA LEU A 21 9.80 -21.78 1.23
C LEU A 21 8.56 -21.68 0.32
N GLN A 22 8.57 -20.74 -0.62
CA GLN A 22 7.54 -20.59 -1.63
C GLN A 22 7.57 -21.74 -2.65
N ASP A 23 8.74 -22.12 -3.16
CA ASP A 23 8.91 -23.19 -4.14
C ASP A 23 8.56 -24.57 -3.56
N ASN A 24 8.88 -24.79 -2.27
CA ASN A 24 8.52 -26.01 -1.56
C ASN A 24 7.04 -26.04 -1.10
N GLY A 25 6.27 -24.98 -1.36
CA GLY A 25 4.84 -24.92 -1.06
C GLY A 25 4.48 -24.63 0.40
N PHE A 26 5.42 -24.21 1.23
CA PHE A 26 5.15 -23.78 2.62
C PHE A 26 4.51 -22.39 2.68
N ILE A 27 4.81 -21.52 1.71
CA ILE A 27 4.28 -20.15 1.62
C ILE A 27 3.51 -19.99 0.31
N ALA A 28 2.39 -19.28 0.36
CA ALA A 28 1.59 -18.97 -0.83
C ALA A 28 2.38 -18.15 -1.85
N ARG A 29 2.15 -18.38 -3.15
CA ARG A 29 2.78 -17.59 -4.20
C ARG A 29 2.13 -16.23 -4.31
N VAL A 30 2.93 -15.18 -4.10
CA VAL A 30 2.47 -13.79 -4.18
C VAL A 30 2.68 -13.26 -5.60
N ARG A 31 1.69 -12.55 -6.14
CA ARG A 31 1.83 -11.72 -7.34
C ARG A 31 1.73 -10.25 -6.92
N CYS A 32 2.82 -9.51 -7.10
CA CYS A 32 2.85 -8.08 -6.86
C CYS A 32 2.46 -7.34 -8.15
N VAL A 33 1.43 -6.48 -8.08
CA VAL A 33 0.99 -5.64 -9.19
C VAL A 33 0.88 -4.22 -8.68
N GLU A 34 1.50 -3.28 -9.39
CA GLU A 34 1.37 -1.86 -9.12
C GLU A 34 0.34 -1.25 -10.07
N VAL A 35 -0.70 -0.66 -9.51
CA VAL A 35 -1.79 -0.04 -10.27
C VAL A 35 -1.69 1.48 -10.14
N TRP A 36 -1.34 2.13 -11.25
CA TRP A 36 -1.23 3.58 -11.33
C TRP A 36 -2.59 4.17 -11.72
N CYS A 37 -3.11 5.09 -10.91
CA CYS A 37 -4.35 5.82 -11.19
C CYS A 37 -4.05 7.29 -11.46
N GLU A 38 -4.53 7.81 -12.60
CA GLU A 38 -4.40 9.22 -12.94
C GLU A 38 -5.15 10.10 -11.92
N MET A 39 -4.59 11.26 -11.58
CA MET A 39 -5.25 12.22 -10.70
C MET A 39 -6.25 13.07 -11.50
N SER A 40 -7.42 13.32 -10.91
CA SER A 40 -8.40 14.24 -11.49
C SER A 40 -7.84 15.67 -11.55
N LYS A 41 -8.22 16.45 -12.57
CA LYS A 41 -7.63 17.77 -12.83
C LYS A 41 -7.83 18.74 -11.68
N GLU A 42 -8.99 18.67 -11.04
CA GLU A 42 -9.39 19.50 -9.90
C GLU A 42 -8.48 19.21 -8.69
N PHE A 43 -8.28 17.93 -8.38
CA PHE A 43 -7.39 17.47 -7.32
C PHE A 43 -5.93 17.81 -7.62
N PHE A 44 -5.51 17.68 -8.87
CA PHE A 44 -4.14 17.98 -9.28
C PHE A 44 -3.82 19.48 -9.18
N SER A 45 -4.77 20.35 -9.54
CA SER A 45 -4.62 21.80 -9.37
C SER A 45 -4.41 22.18 -7.90
N GLU A 46 -5.23 21.65 -6.98
CA GLU A 46 -5.06 21.94 -5.55
C GLU A 46 -3.79 21.29 -4.98
N TYR A 47 -3.40 20.12 -5.48
CA TYR A 47 -2.16 19.47 -5.09
C TYR A 47 -0.95 20.36 -5.39
N LEU A 48 -0.90 20.97 -6.57
CA LEU A 48 0.17 21.90 -6.95
C LEU A 48 0.20 23.15 -6.06
N ARG A 49 -0.97 23.69 -5.68
CA ARG A 49 -1.03 24.81 -4.73
C ARG A 49 -0.52 24.43 -3.34
N CYS A 50 -0.79 23.21 -2.88
CA CYS A 50 -0.27 22.69 -1.62
C CYS A 50 1.25 22.50 -1.64
N VAL A 51 1.83 22.21 -2.81
CA VAL A 51 3.29 22.17 -2.99
C VAL A 51 3.88 23.55 -2.73
N ASP A 52 3.29 24.60 -3.31
CA ASP A 52 3.76 25.98 -3.14
C ASP A 52 3.61 26.48 -1.69
N SER A 53 2.51 26.13 -1.02
CA SER A 53 2.25 26.51 0.37
C SER A 53 2.96 25.64 1.42
N LYS A 54 3.65 24.56 0.99
CA LYS A 54 4.33 23.57 1.84
C LYS A 54 3.40 22.83 2.82
N ASP A 55 2.10 22.74 2.52
CA ASP A 55 1.15 21.97 3.33
C ASP A 55 1.20 20.47 2.97
N GLN A 56 2.10 19.75 3.63
CA GLN A 56 2.29 18.31 3.42
C GLN A 56 1.12 17.45 3.90
N HIS A 57 0.28 17.96 4.81
CA HIS A 57 -0.87 17.19 5.30
C HIS A 57 -1.96 17.20 4.23
N MET A 58 -2.30 18.38 3.71
CA MET A 58 -3.30 18.52 2.66
C MET A 58 -2.85 17.84 1.36
N GLN A 59 -1.57 17.96 1.00
CA GLN A 59 -1.00 17.25 -0.15
C GLN A 59 -1.21 15.74 -0.06
N ARG A 60 -1.00 15.16 1.14
CA ARG A 60 -1.23 13.74 1.40
C ARG A 60 -2.70 13.36 1.44
N ALA A 61 -3.60 14.24 1.83
CA ALA A 61 -5.02 13.98 1.72
C ALA A 61 -5.44 13.92 0.24
N LEU A 62 -5.02 14.90 -0.57
CA LEU A 62 -5.42 15.05 -1.97
C LEU A 62 -5.05 13.84 -2.84
N TRP A 63 -3.85 13.29 -2.71
CA TRP A 63 -3.46 12.12 -3.51
C TRP A 63 -4.10 10.81 -3.03
N THR A 64 -4.61 10.76 -1.79
CA THR A 64 -5.14 9.55 -1.17
C THR A 64 -6.64 9.50 -1.44
N CYS A 65 -7.31 10.66 -1.36
CA CYS A 65 -8.71 10.88 -1.73
C CYS A 65 -8.92 11.04 -3.26
N ASN A 66 -7.97 10.66 -4.11
CA ASN A 66 -8.16 10.75 -5.56
C ASN A 66 -9.33 9.85 -5.98
N PRO A 67 -10.41 10.38 -6.61
CA PRO A 67 -11.59 9.59 -6.95
C PRO A 67 -11.29 8.43 -7.90
N ASN A 68 -10.29 8.56 -8.78
CA ASN A 68 -9.89 7.47 -9.68
C ASN A 68 -9.24 6.31 -8.91
N LYS A 69 -8.53 6.61 -7.81
CA LYS A 69 -7.94 5.61 -6.92
C LYS A 69 -9.04 4.85 -6.16
N LEU A 70 -10.05 5.57 -5.67
CA LEU A 70 -11.20 4.98 -4.97
C LEU A 70 -12.00 4.04 -5.89
N LYS A 71 -12.28 4.48 -7.13
CA LYS A 71 -12.96 3.63 -8.14
C LYS A 71 -12.16 2.38 -8.50
N ALA A 72 -10.84 2.50 -8.65
CA ALA A 72 -9.97 1.35 -8.91
C ALA A 72 -9.96 0.37 -7.72
N CYS A 73 -9.92 0.88 -6.50
CA CYS A 73 -10.02 0.06 -5.28
C CYS A 73 -11.34 -0.69 -5.22
N GLU A 74 -12.47 0.00 -5.41
CA GLU A 74 -13.81 -0.61 -5.45
C GLU A 74 -13.92 -1.70 -6.53
N TYR A 75 -13.38 -1.44 -7.72
CA TYR A 75 -13.35 -2.43 -8.80
C TYR A 75 -12.57 -3.68 -8.41
N LEU A 76 -11.39 -3.53 -7.80
CA LEU A 76 -10.56 -4.67 -7.38
C LEU A 76 -11.23 -5.49 -6.27
N ILE A 77 -11.89 -4.83 -5.32
CA ILE A 77 -12.66 -5.50 -4.26
C ILE A 77 -13.74 -6.37 -4.90
N ARG A 78 -14.60 -5.79 -5.75
CA ARG A 78 -15.66 -6.53 -6.45
C ARG A 78 -15.12 -7.69 -7.29
N LEU A 79 -14.03 -7.47 -8.00
CA LEU A 79 -13.39 -8.51 -8.83
C LEU A 79 -12.96 -9.73 -8.00
N HIS A 80 -12.47 -9.52 -6.77
CA HIS A 80 -12.05 -10.60 -5.89
C HIS A 80 -13.22 -11.20 -5.10
N GLU A 81 -14.23 -10.41 -4.76
CA GLU A 81 -15.49 -10.90 -4.18
C GLU A 81 -16.24 -11.83 -5.14
N GLU A 82 -16.33 -11.49 -6.44
CA GLU A 82 -16.93 -12.33 -7.48
C GLU A 82 -16.22 -13.68 -7.65
N ARG A 83 -14.93 -13.75 -7.31
CA ARG A 83 -14.14 -14.99 -7.32
C ARG A 83 -14.29 -15.80 -6.03
N GLY A 84 -14.88 -15.21 -4.98
CA GLY A 84 -14.95 -15.80 -3.64
C GLY A 84 -13.63 -15.72 -2.86
N ASP A 85 -12.71 -14.83 -3.25
CA ASP A 85 -11.43 -14.63 -2.57
C ASP A 85 -11.60 -13.72 -1.33
N LYS A 86 -10.78 -13.97 -0.29
CA LYS A 86 -10.70 -13.06 0.86
C LYS A 86 -9.80 -11.88 0.54
N THR A 87 -10.34 -10.68 0.68
CA THR A 87 -9.64 -9.42 0.38
C THR A 87 -9.40 -8.63 1.66
N ILE A 88 -8.22 -8.00 1.77
CA ILE A 88 -7.89 -7.03 2.83
C ILE A 88 -7.39 -5.75 2.19
N VAL A 89 -7.90 -4.61 2.65
CA VAL A 89 -7.53 -3.28 2.16
C VAL A 89 -6.78 -2.56 3.27
N PHE A 90 -5.58 -2.06 2.95
CA PHE A 90 -4.77 -1.26 3.85
C PHE A 90 -4.72 0.19 3.36
N SER A 91 -4.92 1.14 4.28
CA SER A 91 -4.79 2.58 4.05
C SER A 91 -4.11 3.22 5.25
N ASP A 92 -3.15 4.12 5.00
CA ASP A 92 -2.47 4.88 6.06
C ASP A 92 -3.30 6.06 6.56
N ASN A 93 -4.39 6.42 5.88
CA ASN A 93 -5.27 7.52 6.26
C ASN A 93 -6.61 6.98 6.77
N ILE A 94 -6.85 7.19 8.08
CA ILE A 94 -8.05 6.74 8.80
C ILE A 94 -9.32 7.38 8.25
N PHE A 95 -9.29 8.67 7.91
CA PHE A 95 -10.48 9.40 7.43
C PHE A 95 -11.09 8.75 6.19
N ILE A 96 -10.23 8.29 5.27
CA ILE A 96 -10.71 7.64 4.05
C ILE A 96 -11.30 6.28 4.37
N LEU A 97 -10.75 5.56 5.34
CA LEU A 97 -11.27 4.25 5.73
C LEU A 97 -12.63 4.34 6.42
N GLU A 98 -12.93 5.45 7.10
CA GLU A 98 -14.25 5.71 7.70
C GLU A 98 -15.31 6.11 6.66
N GLU A 99 -14.92 6.80 5.59
CA GLU A 99 -15.82 7.22 4.50
C GLU A 99 -16.03 6.15 3.42
N PHE A 100 -15.15 5.15 3.33
CA PHE A 100 -15.20 4.07 2.33
C PHE A 100 -16.14 2.94 2.76
#